data_AF-A0A1Q9NR80-F1
#
_entry.id   AF-A0A1Q9NR80-F1
#
_cell.length_a   1.000
_cell.length_b   1.000
_cell.length_c   1.000
_cell.angle_alpha   90.00
_cell.angle_beta   90.00
_cell.angle_gamma   90.00
#
_symmetry.space_group_name_H-M   'P 1'
#
loop_
_entity.id
_entity.type
_entity.pdbx_description
1 polymer ?
#
loop_
_entity_poly.entity_id
_entity_poly.type
_entity_poly.pdbx_seq_one_letter_code
_entity_poly.pdbx_strand_id
1 'polypeptide(L)'
;MSESNNERASPDEGMANMGKWLAVSSELPCAVIALLLVGQIVGGSIAGASGATLGAILGALFGFVFGVYSVFVTIKYFDKLDVVTKRRTGYMPPMEEILEDVTFDLESTSSDDRTKE
;
A
#
# COMPACT_ATOMS: atom_id res chain seq x y z
N MET A 1 -34.40 16.06 -17.98
CA MET A 1 -33.74 14.74 -18.06
C MET A 1 -32.48 14.88 -17.25
N SER A 2 -32.50 14.47 -15.97
CA SER A 2 -31.38 14.68 -15.05
C SER A 2 -30.64 13.36 -14.92
N GLU A 3 -29.49 13.26 -15.60
CA GLU A 3 -28.57 12.13 -15.47
C GLU A 3 -28.00 12.12 -14.05
N SER A 4 -28.44 11.14 -13.27
CA SER A 4 -27.81 10.76 -12.01
C SER A 4 -26.44 10.17 -12.31
N ASN A 5 -25.37 10.95 -12.12
CA ASN A 5 -24.01 10.46 -12.01
C ASN A 5 -23.92 9.56 -10.76
N ASN A 6 -24.23 8.28 -10.95
CA ASN A 6 -24.00 7.26 -9.95
C ASN A 6 -22.52 6.87 -10.03
N GLU A 7 -21.70 7.59 -9.26
CA GLU A 7 -20.31 7.23 -8.97
C GLU A 7 -20.31 5.82 -8.37
N ARG A 8 -20.05 4.81 -9.20
CA ARG A 8 -19.80 3.46 -8.74
C ARG A 8 -18.44 3.47 -8.03
N ALA A 9 -18.46 3.63 -6.71
CA ALA A 9 -17.34 3.28 -5.87
C ALA A 9 -16.93 1.83 -6.22
N SER A 10 -15.77 1.68 -6.82
CA SER A 10 -15.25 0.38 -7.26
C SER A 10 -15.10 -0.51 -6.02
N PRO A 11 -15.71 -1.72 -5.97
CA PRO A 11 -15.64 -2.59 -4.80
C PRO A 11 -14.19 -2.96 -4.40
N ASP A 12 -13.25 -2.88 -5.35
CA ASP A 12 -11.82 -3.09 -5.13
C ASP A 12 -11.17 -2.01 -4.23
N GLU A 13 -11.67 -0.77 -4.27
CA GLU A 13 -11.13 0.34 -3.47
C GLU A 13 -11.52 0.19 -1.98
N GLY A 14 -12.68 -0.40 -1.71
CA GLY A 14 -13.11 -0.73 -0.35
C GLY A 14 -12.27 -1.84 0.29
N MET A 15 -11.99 -2.91 -0.47
CA MET A 15 -11.19 -4.05 0.02
C MET A 15 -9.71 -3.70 0.22
N ALA A 16 -9.12 -2.90 -0.68
CA ALA A 16 -7.73 -2.45 -0.56
C ALA A 16 -7.50 -1.60 0.71
N ASN A 17 -8.47 -0.72 1.03
CA ASN A 17 -8.42 0.08 2.26
C ASN A 17 -8.63 -0.76 3.52
N MET A 18 -9.46 -1.80 3.45
CA MET A 18 -9.73 -2.69 4.59
C MET A 18 -8.49 -3.48 5.03
N GLY A 19 -7.64 -3.90 4.09
CA GLY A 19 -6.35 -4.56 4.41
C GLY A 19 -5.37 -3.66 5.17
N LYS A 20 -5.27 -2.38 4.80
CA LYS A 20 -4.42 -1.39 5.50
C LYS A 20 -4.86 -1.20 6.96
N TRP A 21 -6.16 -1.05 7.19
CA TRP A 21 -6.71 -0.87 8.54
C TRP A 21 -6.55 -2.12 9.41
N LEU A 22 -6.59 -3.32 8.80
CA LEU A 22 -6.37 -4.58 9.50
C LEU A 22 -4.91 -4.76 9.90
N ALA A 23 -3.96 -4.43 9.02
CA ALA A 23 -2.54 -4.42 9.37
C ALA A 23 -2.25 -3.43 10.51
N VAL A 24 -2.80 -2.21 10.40
CA VAL A 24 -2.69 -1.15 11.40
C VAL A 24 -3.28 -1.57 12.76
N SER A 25 -4.43 -2.24 12.76
CA SER A 25 -5.09 -2.66 14.01
C SER A 25 -4.34 -3.79 14.73
N SER A 26 -3.51 -4.55 14.03
CA SER A 26 -2.67 -5.60 14.61
C SER A 26 -1.33 -5.09 15.15
N GLU A 27 -0.75 -4.04 14.56
CA GLU A 27 0.54 -3.48 15.00
C GLU A 27 0.44 -2.79 16.36
N LEU A 28 -0.62 -2.02 16.60
CA LEU A 28 -0.79 -1.27 17.85
C LEU A 28 -0.82 -2.18 19.09
N PRO A 29 -1.70 -3.20 19.18
CA PRO A 29 -1.71 -4.10 20.34
C PRO A 29 -0.39 -4.86 20.49
N CYS A 30 0.26 -5.23 19.38
CA CYS A 30 1.57 -5.89 19.43
C CYS A 30 2.64 -4.99 20.08
N ALA A 31 2.75 -3.73 19.64
CA ALA A 31 3.72 -2.78 20.19
C ALA A 31 3.47 -2.49 21.68
N VAL A 32 2.20 -2.39 22.09
CA VAL A 32 1.82 -2.18 23.50
C VAL A 32 2.24 -3.36 24.35
N ILE A 33 1.93 -4.59 23.92
CA ILE A 33 2.28 -5.80 24.69
C ILE A 33 3.80 -5.97 24.78
N ALA A 34 4.52 -5.73 23.68
CA ALA A 34 5.98 -5.83 23.65
C ALA A 34 6.63 -4.85 24.63
N LEU A 35 6.24 -3.56 24.60
CA LEU A 35 6.82 -2.56 25.50
C LEU A 35 6.31 -2.67 26.93
N LEU A 36 5.13 -3.22 27.17
CA LEU A 36 4.67 -3.61 28.51
C LEU A 36 5.60 -4.66 29.12
N LEU A 37 5.91 -5.74 28.38
CA LEU A 37 6.79 -6.81 28.86
C LEU A 37 8.23 -6.31 29.07
N VAL A 38 8.76 -5.52 28.15
CA VAL A 38 10.07 -4.88 28.30
C VAL A 38 10.08 -3.97 29.53
N GLY A 39 9.04 -3.15 29.69
CA GLY A 39 8.89 -2.26 30.85
C GLY A 39 8.84 -3.02 32.17
N GLN A 40 8.13 -4.16 32.23
CA GLN A 40 8.09 -5.03 33.40
C GLN A 40 9.47 -5.59 33.77
N ILE A 41 10.23 -6.07 32.78
CA ILE A 41 11.56 -6.65 33.00
C ILE A 41 12.53 -5.57 33.46
N VAL A 42 12.55 -4.42 32.79
CA VAL A 42 13.43 -3.29 33.13
C VAL A 42 13.08 -2.73 34.51
N GLY A 43 11.79 -2.48 34.78
CA GLY A 43 11.34 -1.98 36.07
C GLY A 43 11.60 -2.96 37.22
N GLY A 44 11.36 -4.26 36.97
CA GLY A 44 11.65 -5.33 37.93
C GLY A 44 13.14 -5.41 38.30
N SER A 45 14.02 -5.11 37.33
CA SER A 45 15.47 -5.12 37.53
C SER A 45 15.97 -3.95 38.40
N ILE A 46 15.22 -2.83 38.48
CA ILE A 46 15.62 -1.62 39.21
C ILE A 46 15.07 -1.60 40.64
N ALA A 47 13.79 -1.90 40.82
CA ALA A 47 13.09 -1.74 42.10
C ALA A 47 12.29 -2.98 42.54
N GLY A 48 12.63 -4.16 42.00
CA GLY A 48 11.99 -5.43 42.35
C GLY A 48 10.50 -5.47 41.98
N ALA A 49 9.68 -6.12 42.80
CA ALA A 49 8.26 -6.34 42.50
C ALA A 49 7.46 -5.04 42.26
N SER A 50 7.76 -3.97 43.02
CA SER A 50 7.11 -2.67 42.84
C SER A 50 7.62 -1.92 41.61
N GLY A 51 8.87 -2.18 41.19
CA GLY A 51 9.41 -1.65 39.96
C GLY A 51 8.79 -2.28 38.72
N ALA A 52 8.46 -3.57 38.77
CA ALA A 52 7.84 -4.28 37.66
C ALA A 52 6.47 -3.70 37.29
N THR A 53 5.63 -3.32 38.27
CA THR A 53 4.32 -2.71 38.00
C THR A 53 4.43 -1.30 37.44
N LEU A 54 5.29 -0.45 38.01
CA LEU A 54 5.55 0.88 37.46
C LEU A 54 6.17 0.82 36.07
N GLY A 55 7.09 -0.11 35.86
CA GLY A 55 7.68 -0.40 34.56
C GLY A 55 6.66 -0.88 33.54
N ALA A 56 5.70 -1.72 33.94
CA ALA A 56 4.59 -2.14 33.08
C ALA A 56 3.74 -0.96 32.63
N ILE A 57 3.38 -0.06 33.57
CA ILE A 57 2.51 1.10 33.29
C ILE A 57 3.22 2.06 32.33
N LEU A 58 4.49 2.38 32.60
CA LEU A 58 5.29 3.23 31.73
C LEU A 58 5.52 2.56 30.37
N GLY A 59 5.86 1.27 30.36
CA GLY A 59 6.04 0.48 29.14
C GLY A 59 4.79 0.44 28.27
N ALA A 60 3.61 0.26 28.85
CA ALA A 60 2.34 0.29 28.13
C ALA A 60 2.02 1.68 27.57
N LEU A 61 2.28 2.75 28.34
CA LEU A 61 2.11 4.14 27.88
C LEU A 61 3.02 4.46 26.70
N PHE A 62 4.32 4.15 26.83
CA PHE A 62 5.27 4.32 25.73
C PHE A 62 4.92 3.45 24.54
N GLY A 63 4.51 2.19 24.78
CA GLY A 63 4.03 1.26 23.76
C GLY A 63 2.84 1.80 22.97
N PHE A 64 1.90 2.44 23.67
CA PHE A 64 0.75 3.05 23.03
C PHE A 64 1.15 4.27 22.17
N VAL A 65 1.95 5.19 22.71
CA VAL A 65 2.37 6.41 21.99
C VAL A 65 3.23 6.04 20.77
N PHE A 66 4.22 5.15 20.93
CA PHE A 66 5.03 4.67 19.82
C PHE A 66 4.23 3.85 18.82
N GLY A 67 3.28 3.02 19.28
CA GLY A 67 2.39 2.26 18.41
C GLY A 67 1.53 3.18 17.53
N VAL A 68 0.89 4.19 18.12
CA VAL A 68 0.09 5.18 17.37
C VAL A 68 0.97 5.97 16.38
N TYR A 69 2.18 6.36 16.81
CA TYR A 69 3.13 7.04 15.92
C TYR A 69 3.55 6.15 14.74
N SER A 70 3.85 4.87 14.99
CA SER A 70 4.19 3.89 13.95
C SER A 70 3.05 3.77 12.93
N VAL A 71 1.82 3.59 13.41
CA VAL A 71 0.62 3.55 12.56
C VAL A 71 0.49 4.79 11.69
N PHE A 72 0.67 5.99 12.25
CA PHE A 72 0.61 7.24 11.51
C PHE A 72 1.65 7.30 10.37
N VAL A 73 2.87 6.84 10.65
CA VAL A 73 3.95 6.76 9.64
C VAL A 73 3.62 5.72 8.57
N THR A 74 3.12 4.55 8.96
CA THR A 74 2.71 3.46 8.06
C THR A 74 1.62 3.93 7.09
N ILE A 75 0.59 4.63 7.58
CA ILE A 75 -0.47 5.20 6.73
C ILE A 75 0.13 6.20 5.72
N LYS A 76 0.98 7.13 6.19
CA LYS A 76 1.65 8.09 5.29
C LYS A 76 2.52 7.42 4.24
N TYR A 77 3.18 6.31 4.58
CA TYR A 77 3.98 5.54 3.65
C TYR A 77 3.10 4.89 2.57
N PHE A 78 1.98 4.28 2.98
CA PHE A 78 1.00 3.71 2.06
C PHE A 78 0.37 4.76 1.13
N ASP A 79 0.04 5.96 1.63
CA ASP A 79 -0.48 7.05 0.80
C ASP A 79 0.52 7.48 -0.28
N LYS A 80 1.82 7.53 0.06
CA LYS A 80 2.87 7.81 -0.93
C LYS A 80 2.96 6.72 -2.00
N LEU A 81 2.82 5.45 -1.61
CA LEU A 81 2.84 4.34 -2.55
C LEU A 81 1.62 4.36 -3.48
N ASP A 82 0.44 4.71 -2.99
CA ASP A 82 -0.76 4.82 -3.82
C ASP A 82 -0.63 5.93 -4.86
N VAL A 83 -0.05 7.08 -4.50
CA VAL A 83 0.22 8.17 -5.46
C VAL A 83 1.18 7.72 -6.57
N VAL A 84 2.22 6.94 -6.23
CA VAL A 84 3.19 6.42 -7.20
C VAL A 84 2.57 5.31 -8.06
N THR A 85 1.75 4.44 -7.47
CA THR A 85 1.11 3.32 -8.17
C THR A 85 0.01 3.82 -9.11
N LYS A 86 -0.80 4.80 -8.67
CA LYS A 86 -1.82 5.45 -9.50
C LYS A 86 -1.23 6.27 -10.66
N ARG A 87 0.04 6.70 -10.57
CA ARG A 87 0.77 7.27 -11.73
C ARG A 87 1.30 6.22 -12.70
N ARG A 88 1.42 4.96 -12.27
CA ARG A 88 1.90 3.83 -13.09
C ARG A 88 0.81 2.95 -13.65
N THR A 89 -0.47 3.18 -13.32
CA THR A 89 -1.57 2.56 -14.07
C THR A 89 -1.44 3.04 -15.50
N GLY A 90 -0.95 2.13 -16.34
CA GLY A 90 -0.46 2.41 -17.68
C GLY A 90 -1.50 3.15 -18.49
N TYR A 91 -1.01 4.04 -19.34
CA TYR A 91 -1.77 4.57 -20.46
C TYR A 91 -2.50 3.40 -21.14
N MET A 92 -3.82 3.36 -20.98
CA MET A 92 -4.67 2.50 -21.79
C MET A 92 -5.04 3.35 -23.00
N PRO A 93 -4.50 3.03 -24.20
CA PRO A 93 -4.82 3.79 -25.38
C PRO A 93 -6.34 3.75 -25.63
N PRO A 94 -6.93 4.84 -26.14
CA PRO A 94 -8.33 4.82 -26.55
C PRO A 94 -8.56 3.71 -27.58
N MET A 95 -9.76 3.10 -27.57
CA MET A 95 -10.11 1.97 -28.46
C MET A 95 -9.86 2.29 -29.95
N GLU A 96 -9.92 3.56 -30.30
CA GLU A 96 -9.62 4.14 -31.60
C GLU A 96 -8.19 3.79 -32.10
N GLU A 97 -7.20 3.82 -31.21
CA GLU A 97 -5.79 3.57 -31.51
C GLU A 97 -5.47 2.06 -31.54
N ILE A 98 -6.33 1.23 -30.95
CA ILE A 98 -6.21 -0.25 -30.98
C ILE A 98 -6.70 -0.82 -32.33
N LEU A 99 -7.63 -0.12 -32.99
CA LEU A 99 -8.27 -0.54 -34.24
C LEU A 99 -7.58 0.02 -35.49
N GLU A 100 -6.51 0.82 -35.32
CA GLU A 100 -5.72 1.29 -36.45
C GLU A 100 -4.94 0.08 -37.02
N ASP A 101 -5.35 -0.39 -38.20
CA ASP A 101 -4.71 -1.48 -38.92
C ASP A 101 -3.23 -1.10 -39.15
N VAL A 102 -2.32 -1.83 -38.48
CA VAL A 102 -0.88 -1.63 -38.62
C VAL A 102 -0.48 -1.95 -40.07
N THR A 103 -0.41 -0.93 -40.93
CA THR A 103 0.13 -1.07 -42.28
C THR A 103 1.65 -1.10 -42.17
N PHE A 104 2.23 -2.30 -42.16
CA PHE A 104 3.65 -2.48 -42.37
C PHE A 104 3.96 -2.12 -43.82
N ASP A 105 4.46 -0.91 -44.06
CA ASP A 105 5.11 -0.56 -45.32
C ASP A 105 6.41 -1.38 -45.43
N LEU A 106 6.27 -2.60 -45.98
CA LEU A 106 7.41 -3.38 -46.46
C LEU A 106 7.93 -2.69 -47.72
N GLU A 107 8.79 -1.69 -47.50
CA GLU A 107 9.54 -1.01 -48.54
C GLU A 107 10.30 -2.06 -49.39
N SER A 108 9.75 -2.30 -50.57
CA SER A 108 10.36 -2.84 -51.79
C SER A 108 11.79 -3.36 -51.65
N THR A 109 11.97 -4.57 -51.13
CA THR A 109 13.26 -5.28 -51.21
C THR A 109 13.18 -6.34 -52.30
N SER A 110 13.54 -5.90 -53.52
CA SER A 110 14.22 -6.64 -54.59
C SER A 110 13.83 -8.10 -54.86
N SER A 111 13.21 -8.36 -56.01
CA SER A 111 13.81 -9.12 -57.14
C SER A 111 12.74 -9.56 -58.15
N ASP A 112 12.32 -8.60 -58.97
CA ASP A 112 11.79 -8.88 -60.31
C ASP A 112 12.98 -9.34 -61.18
N ASP A 113 13.35 -10.62 -61.09
CA ASP A 113 14.21 -11.24 -62.10
C ASP A 113 13.97 -12.75 -62.18
N ARG A 114 12.99 -13.12 -63.04
CA ARG A 114 13.06 -14.26 -63.97
C ARG A 114 11.75 -14.42 -64.73
N THR A 115 11.62 -13.71 -65.84
CA THR A 115 10.82 -14.16 -66.98
C THR A 115 11.64 -14.09 -68.26
N LYS A 116 11.67 -15.23 -68.99
CA LYS A 116 12.24 -15.48 -70.33
C LYS A 116 13.77 -15.68 -70.31
N GLU A 117 14.37 -16.77 -70.77
CA GLU A 117 14.08 -17.70 -71.89
C GLU A 117 14.34 -19.18 -71.52
#